data_AF-A0A9D2CMT0-F1
#
_entry.id   AF-A0A9D2CMT0-F1
#
_cell.length_a   1.000
_cell.length_b   1.000
_cell.length_c   1.000
_cell.angle_alpha   90.00
_cell.angle_beta   90.00
_cell.angle_gamma   90.00
#
_symmetry.space_group_name_H-M   'P 1'
#
loop_
_entity.id
_entity.type
_entity.pdbx_description
1 polymer ?
#
loop_
_entity_poly.entity_id
_entity_poly.type
_entity_poly.pdbx_seq_one_letter_code
_entity_poly.pdbx_strand_id
1 'polypeptide(L)'
;WGNTNWVRQFVDEVHRLTGVWPVIYVQESALGQVANCAKDCAIWVAKYASMNWNSWTVPDMSVSSGAFGSIAGWQYTGGDMDSSIWYLDANAWDKFAKPGTKPQIETPKPAPTSNQNSTKYDSWTDDLGVKWFKEDGKFTITVNEGIVLRWGATTNSTKIAVLPKDSVIKYDAFCHSGGYVWIRQPRGNGQYGYLPTGESSGGKRTSTWGKFE
;
A
#
# COMPACT_ATOMS: atom_id res chain seq x y z
N TRP A 1 -11.91 -9.47 4.01
CA TRP A 1 -12.88 -9.32 2.90
C TRP A 1 -13.73 -8.09 3.14
N GLY A 2 -13.94 -7.24 2.13
CA GLY A 2 -14.80 -6.04 2.26
C GLY A 2 -14.08 -4.69 2.19
N ASN A 3 -12.76 -4.67 2.08
CA ASN A 3 -12.01 -3.48 1.68
C ASN A 3 -11.16 -3.86 0.47
N THR A 4 -11.46 -3.33 -0.71
CA THR A 4 -10.69 -3.63 -1.93
C THR A 4 -9.44 -2.76 -2.05
N ASN A 5 -9.30 -1.71 -1.23
CA ASN A 5 -8.19 -0.77 -1.29
C ASN A 5 -6.90 -1.30 -0.64
N TRP A 6 -6.97 -2.25 0.29
CA TRP A 6 -5.76 -2.74 0.95
C TRP A 6 -4.81 -3.42 -0.05
N VAL A 7 -5.36 -4.19 -1.01
CA VAL A 7 -4.55 -4.88 -2.02
C VAL A 7 -3.86 -3.86 -2.90
N ARG A 8 -4.60 -2.83 -3.35
CA ARG A 8 -4.05 -1.70 -4.10
C ARG A 8 -2.89 -1.04 -3.35
N GLN A 9 -3.09 -0.69 -2.08
CA GLN A 9 -2.05 -0.08 -1.25
C GLN A 9 -0.82 -0.97 -1.12
N PHE A 10 -1.02 -2.28 -0.92
CA PHE A 10 0.07 -3.24 -0.84
C PHE A 10 0.87 -3.32 -2.15
N VAL A 11 0.20 -3.49 -3.29
CA VAL A 11 0.88 -3.63 -4.58
C VAL A 11 1.55 -2.34 -5.03
N ASP A 12 1.01 -1.17 -4.66
CA ASP A 12 1.65 0.13 -4.83
C ASP A 12 2.96 0.23 -4.05
N GLU A 13 2.97 -0.22 -2.80
CA GLU A 13 4.18 -0.16 -1.97
C GLU A 13 5.25 -1.15 -2.45
N VAL A 14 4.86 -2.36 -2.88
CA VAL A 14 5.78 -3.30 -3.51
C VAL A 14 6.40 -2.68 -4.75
N HIS A 15 5.59 -2.09 -5.63
CA HIS A 15 6.08 -1.43 -6.83
C HIS A 15 6.98 -0.24 -6.52
N ARG A 16 6.64 0.58 -5.53
CA ARG A 16 7.47 1.72 -5.10
C ARG A 16 8.85 1.27 -4.62
N LEU A 17 8.93 0.16 -3.89
CA LEU A 17 10.18 -0.36 -3.32
C LEU A 17 11.05 -1.09 -4.35
N THR A 18 10.43 -1.73 -5.34
CA THR A 18 11.11 -2.72 -6.20
C THR A 18 11.10 -2.35 -7.69
N GLY A 19 10.24 -1.42 -8.10
CA GLY A 19 9.90 -1.17 -9.50
C GLY A 19 9.04 -2.27 -10.14
N VAL A 20 8.65 -3.30 -9.39
CA VAL A 20 7.93 -4.48 -9.89
C VAL A 20 6.47 -4.44 -9.47
N TRP A 21 5.56 -4.63 -10.43
CA TRP A 21 4.16 -4.92 -10.12
C TRP A 21 4.01 -6.40 -9.75
N PRO A 22 3.58 -6.73 -8.52
CA PRO A 22 3.48 -8.12 -8.09
C PRO A 22 2.36 -8.88 -8.81
N VAL A 23 2.48 -10.21 -8.83
CA VAL A 23 1.37 -11.10 -9.22
C VAL A 23 0.45 -11.29 -8.02
N ILE A 24 -0.84 -11.06 -8.20
CA ILE A 24 -1.84 -11.21 -7.14
C ILE A 24 -2.40 -12.64 -7.16
N TYR A 25 -2.34 -13.32 -6.03
CA TYR A 25 -3.01 -14.62 -5.84
C TYR A 25 -4.39 -14.44 -5.21
N VAL A 26 -5.44 -15.05 -5.79
CA VAL A 26 -6.80 -15.00 -5.23
C VAL A 26 -7.69 -16.14 -5.74
N GLN A 27 -8.67 -16.61 -4.96
CA GLN A 27 -9.65 -17.57 -5.48
C GLN A 27 -10.61 -16.92 -6.50
N GLU A 28 -11.15 -17.68 -7.46
CA GLU A 28 -11.99 -17.11 -8.53
C GLU A 28 -13.19 -16.31 -7.99
N SER A 29 -13.84 -16.78 -6.93
CA SER A 29 -14.96 -16.08 -6.29
C SER A 29 -14.58 -14.75 -5.63
N ALA A 30 -13.28 -14.48 -5.49
CA ALA A 30 -12.70 -13.28 -4.89
C ALA A 30 -12.30 -12.20 -5.89
N LEU A 31 -12.34 -12.47 -7.20
CA LEU A 31 -11.71 -11.59 -8.20
C LEU A 31 -12.18 -10.13 -8.09
N GLY A 32 -13.43 -9.90 -7.69
CA GLY A 32 -13.96 -8.57 -7.42
C GLY A 32 -13.22 -7.77 -6.34
N GLN A 33 -12.55 -8.43 -5.39
CA GLN A 33 -11.77 -7.76 -4.33
C GLN A 33 -10.49 -7.11 -4.84
N VAL A 34 -9.95 -7.62 -5.95
CA VAL A 34 -8.64 -7.24 -6.50
C VAL A 34 -8.75 -6.55 -7.86
N ALA A 35 -9.98 -6.30 -8.32
CA ALA A 35 -10.26 -5.72 -9.64
C ALA A 35 -9.59 -4.34 -9.86
N ASN A 36 -9.39 -3.55 -8.80
CA ASN A 36 -8.71 -2.26 -8.86
C ASN A 36 -7.19 -2.34 -9.13
N CYS A 37 -6.62 -3.54 -9.15
CA CYS A 37 -5.22 -3.80 -9.48
C CYS A 37 -5.03 -4.29 -10.92
N ALA A 38 -6.12 -4.55 -11.66
CA ALA A 38 -6.10 -5.26 -12.94
C ALA A 38 -5.31 -4.59 -14.06
N LYS A 39 -5.11 -3.27 -14.00
CA LYS A 39 -4.34 -2.54 -15.01
C LYS A 39 -2.82 -2.73 -14.86
N ASP A 40 -2.36 -3.04 -13.65
CA ASP A 40 -0.93 -2.99 -13.28
C ASP A 40 -0.38 -4.38 -12.96
N CYS A 41 -1.16 -5.20 -12.27
CA CYS A 41 -0.73 -6.49 -11.73
C CYS A 41 -1.23 -7.64 -12.61
N ALA A 42 -0.47 -8.72 -12.66
CA ALA A 42 -0.95 -10.00 -13.16
C ALA A 42 -1.75 -10.75 -12.08
N ILE A 43 -2.56 -11.74 -12.49
CA ILE A 43 -3.37 -12.53 -11.57
C ILE A 43 -3.03 -14.03 -11.66
N TRP A 44 -2.90 -14.66 -10.49
CA TRP A 44 -2.82 -16.10 -10.28
C TRP A 44 -4.10 -16.56 -9.57
N VAL A 45 -4.95 -17.29 -10.28
CA VAL A 45 -6.30 -17.63 -9.79
C VAL A 45 -6.33 -19.03 -9.20
N ALA A 46 -6.94 -19.20 -8.04
CA ALA A 46 -7.28 -20.52 -7.51
C ALA A 46 -8.70 -20.93 -7.90
N LYS A 47 -8.83 -22.09 -8.53
CA LYS A 47 -10.12 -22.73 -8.85
C LYS A 47 -9.91 -24.23 -9.02
N TYR A 48 -10.67 -25.03 -8.29
CA TYR A 48 -10.52 -26.50 -8.31
C TYR A 48 -11.75 -27.14 -8.92
N ALA A 49 -11.61 -28.28 -9.60
CA ALA A 49 -12.75 -29.06 -10.07
C ALA A 49 -13.61 -29.56 -8.91
N SER A 50 -12.96 -29.87 -7.78
CA SER A 50 -13.58 -30.21 -6.50
C SER A 50 -12.58 -29.99 -5.36
N MET A 51 -13.05 -29.98 -4.11
CA MET A 51 -12.19 -29.84 -2.92
C MET A 51 -11.26 -31.04 -2.67
N ASN A 52 -11.45 -32.13 -3.41
CA ASN A 52 -10.63 -33.34 -3.36
C ASN A 52 -9.91 -33.62 -4.69
N TRP A 53 -9.80 -32.62 -5.56
CA TRP A 53 -9.05 -32.73 -6.82
C TRP A 53 -7.54 -32.68 -6.55
N ASN A 54 -6.94 -33.85 -6.29
CA ASN A 54 -5.52 -34.04 -6.01
C ASN A 54 -4.81 -34.73 -7.19
N SER A 55 -4.87 -34.13 -8.37
CA SER A 55 -4.37 -34.71 -9.63
C SER A 55 -3.31 -33.82 -10.27
N TRP A 56 -2.33 -34.41 -10.93
CA TRP A 56 -1.41 -33.68 -11.81
C TRP A 56 -2.07 -33.27 -13.14
N THR A 57 -3.20 -33.89 -13.49
CA THR A 57 -3.97 -33.54 -14.68
C THR A 57 -4.70 -32.21 -14.46
N VAL A 58 -4.46 -31.26 -15.36
CA VAL A 58 -5.21 -30.00 -15.40
C VAL A 58 -6.68 -30.31 -15.73
N PRO A 59 -7.65 -29.88 -14.91
CA PRO A 59 -9.04 -30.15 -15.18
C PRO A 59 -9.53 -29.43 -16.44
N ASP A 60 -10.42 -30.07 -17.19
CA ASP A 60 -11.08 -29.47 -18.34
C ASP A 60 -12.20 -28.52 -17.88
N MET A 61 -11.79 -27.33 -17.44
CA MET A 61 -12.70 -26.28 -16.99
C MET A 61 -12.11 -24.90 -17.24
N SER A 62 -12.99 -23.92 -17.39
CA SER A 62 -12.59 -22.52 -17.54
C SER A 62 -12.33 -21.85 -16.19
N VAL A 63 -11.40 -20.89 -16.21
CA VAL A 63 -11.08 -20.01 -15.07
C VAL A 63 -11.24 -18.57 -15.52
N SER A 64 -12.01 -17.79 -14.77
CA SER A 64 -12.23 -16.38 -15.01
C SER A 64 -10.99 -15.56 -14.63
N SER A 65 -10.70 -14.54 -15.44
CA SER A 65 -9.74 -13.48 -15.10
C SER A 65 -10.42 -12.28 -14.42
N GLY A 66 -11.75 -12.25 -14.34
CA GLY A 66 -12.49 -11.12 -13.79
C GLY A 66 -12.19 -9.83 -14.56
N ALA A 67 -11.78 -8.78 -13.85
CA ALA A 67 -11.41 -7.49 -14.46
C ALA A 67 -10.03 -7.51 -15.17
N PHE A 68 -9.24 -8.58 -14.99
CA PHE A 68 -7.94 -8.74 -15.63
C PHE A 68 -8.12 -9.22 -17.07
N GLY A 69 -7.30 -8.74 -18.00
CA GLY A 69 -7.39 -9.14 -19.40
C GLY A 69 -7.03 -10.60 -19.67
N SER A 70 -6.23 -11.22 -18.78
CA SER A 70 -5.87 -12.64 -18.80
C SER A 70 -5.36 -13.09 -17.42
N ILE A 71 -5.25 -14.40 -17.21
CA ILE A 71 -4.58 -14.97 -16.04
C ILE A 71 -3.11 -15.31 -16.36
N ALA A 72 -2.21 -15.02 -15.43
CA ALA A 72 -0.81 -15.43 -15.51
C ALA A 72 -0.61 -16.86 -15.00
N GLY A 73 -1.38 -17.26 -13.99
CA GLY A 73 -1.34 -18.61 -13.44
C GLY A 73 -2.70 -19.10 -12.97
N TRP A 74 -2.83 -20.41 -12.87
CA TRP A 74 -3.99 -21.10 -12.32
C TRP A 74 -3.53 -22.18 -11.35
N GLN A 75 -3.89 -22.04 -10.07
CA GLN A 75 -3.81 -23.11 -9.09
C GLN A 75 -5.06 -23.99 -9.18
N TYR A 76 -4.88 -25.25 -9.57
CA TYR A 76 -5.99 -26.17 -9.86
C TYR A 76 -6.14 -27.33 -8.85
N THR A 77 -5.20 -27.46 -7.90
CA THR A 77 -5.31 -28.34 -6.73
C THR A 77 -5.01 -27.53 -5.46
N GLY A 78 -5.47 -28.01 -4.31
CA GLY A 78 -5.04 -27.53 -3.00
C GLY A 78 -5.15 -28.64 -1.95
N GLY A 79 -4.53 -28.46 -0.78
CA GLY A 79 -4.52 -29.47 0.29
C GLY A 79 -3.12 -29.68 0.85
N ASP A 80 -2.61 -30.91 0.76
CA ASP A 80 -1.21 -31.24 1.08
C ASP A 80 -0.23 -30.84 -0.04
N MET A 81 -0.73 -30.62 -1.27
CA MET A 81 0.05 -30.13 -2.40
C MET A 81 -0.74 -29.20 -3.33
N ASP A 82 -0.20 -28.01 -3.54
CA ASP A 82 -0.73 -27.00 -4.46
C ASP A 82 -0.08 -27.16 -5.85
N SER A 83 -0.88 -27.47 -6.86
CA SER A 83 -0.44 -27.60 -8.26
C SER A 83 -0.94 -26.42 -9.06
N SER A 84 -0.04 -25.83 -9.85
CA SER A 84 -0.36 -24.68 -10.69
C SER A 84 0.18 -24.82 -12.10
N ILE A 85 -0.56 -24.28 -13.07
CA ILE A 85 -0.08 -24.01 -14.42
C ILE A 85 0.16 -22.51 -14.58
N TRP A 86 1.27 -22.13 -15.20
CA TRP A 86 1.61 -20.75 -15.52
C TRP A 86 1.61 -20.55 -17.02
N TYR A 87 0.88 -19.53 -17.49
CA TYR A 87 0.74 -19.18 -18.90
C TYR A 87 1.77 -18.12 -19.31
N LEU A 88 3.00 -18.31 -18.83
CA LEU A 88 4.12 -17.40 -19.01
C LEU A 88 5.34 -18.22 -19.46
N ASP A 89 6.11 -17.71 -20.42
CA ASP A 89 7.47 -18.19 -20.66
C ASP A 89 8.48 -17.37 -19.84
N ALA A 90 9.76 -17.75 -19.89
CA ALA A 90 10.82 -17.03 -19.18
C ALA A 90 10.90 -15.55 -19.59
N ASN A 91 10.66 -15.22 -20.86
CA ASN A 91 10.70 -13.84 -21.35
C ASN A 91 9.51 -13.00 -20.82
N ALA A 92 8.34 -13.61 -20.71
CA ALA A 92 7.15 -13.00 -20.12
C ALA A 92 7.33 -12.81 -18.62
N TRP A 93 7.90 -13.80 -17.92
CA TRP A 93 8.26 -13.69 -16.51
C TRP A 93 9.25 -12.55 -16.28
N ASP A 94 10.32 -12.48 -17.09
CA ASP A 94 11.30 -11.42 -16.98
C ASP A 94 10.64 -10.06 -17.10
N LYS A 95 9.70 -9.84 -18.04
CA LYS A 95 8.97 -8.57 -18.16
C LYS A 95 8.19 -8.18 -16.90
N PHE A 96 7.64 -9.15 -16.15
CA PHE A 96 6.99 -8.89 -14.87
C PHE A 96 8.01 -8.63 -13.76
N ALA A 97 9.04 -9.48 -13.69
CA ALA A 97 10.02 -9.48 -12.62
C ALA A 97 11.13 -8.43 -12.80
N LYS A 98 11.21 -7.74 -13.95
CA LYS A 98 12.22 -6.70 -14.17
C LYS A 98 12.10 -5.68 -13.05
N PRO A 99 13.08 -5.59 -12.12
CA PRO A 99 13.25 -4.32 -11.47
C PRO A 99 13.58 -3.37 -12.62
N GLY A 100 12.74 -2.37 -12.87
CA GLY A 100 13.29 -1.18 -13.50
C GLY A 100 14.56 -0.86 -12.72
N THR A 101 15.66 -0.50 -13.41
CA THR A 101 16.77 0.24 -12.76
C THR A 101 16.14 1.10 -11.70
N LYS A 102 16.48 0.87 -10.40
CA LYS A 102 15.85 1.53 -9.24
C LYS A 102 15.33 2.87 -9.71
N PRO A 103 14.03 3.18 -9.63
CA PRO A 103 13.58 4.49 -10.05
C PRO A 103 14.49 5.49 -9.34
N GLN A 104 15.32 6.20 -10.11
CA GLN A 104 15.75 7.51 -9.68
C GLN A 104 14.43 8.17 -9.31
N ILE A 105 14.32 8.73 -8.11
CA ILE A 105 13.12 9.40 -7.67
C ILE A 105 12.82 10.49 -8.71
N GLU A 106 12.01 10.16 -9.71
CA GLU A 106 11.48 11.11 -10.65
C GLU A 106 10.33 11.78 -9.90
N THR A 107 10.56 13.03 -9.55
CA THR A 107 9.52 13.97 -9.16
C THR A 107 8.32 13.81 -10.11
N PRO A 108 7.09 13.58 -9.61
CA PRO A 108 5.93 13.41 -10.48
C PRO A 108 5.75 14.63 -11.38
N LYS A 109 5.76 14.40 -12.70
CA LYS A 109 5.35 15.40 -13.69
C LYS A 109 3.86 15.73 -13.47
N PRO A 110 3.46 17.00 -13.36
CA PRO A 110 2.10 17.36 -12.98
C PRO A 110 1.08 16.95 -14.06
N ALA A 111 0.09 16.16 -13.67
CA ALA A 111 -1.15 16.00 -14.42
C ALA A 111 -2.10 17.17 -14.10
N PRO A 112 -2.98 17.58 -15.04
CA PRO A 112 -3.71 18.84 -14.97
C PRO A 112 -4.57 18.98 -13.70
N THR A 113 -4.46 20.15 -13.10
CA THR A 113 -5.10 20.59 -11.86
C THR A 113 -6.62 20.63 -11.94
N SER A 114 -7.27 20.06 -10.93
CA SER A 114 -8.56 20.56 -10.44
C SER A 114 -8.35 21.12 -9.04
N ASN A 115 -8.70 22.40 -8.89
CA ASN A 115 -8.52 23.27 -7.73
C ASN A 115 -9.06 22.67 -6.43
N GLN A 116 -8.37 22.96 -5.32
CA GLN A 116 -8.90 23.69 -4.16
C GLN A 116 -7.76 23.87 -3.13
N ASN A 117 -7.47 25.14 -2.80
CA ASN A 117 -6.67 25.69 -1.70
C ASN A 117 -5.17 25.33 -1.64
N SER A 118 -4.37 26.06 -2.43
CA SER A 118 -2.91 26.09 -2.35
C SER A 118 -2.42 27.00 -1.21
N THR A 119 -2.23 26.45 -0.02
CA THR A 119 -1.19 26.95 0.88
C THR A 119 0.15 26.37 0.39
N LYS A 120 1.04 27.24 -0.07
CA LYS A 120 2.39 26.86 -0.49
C LYS A 120 3.21 26.60 0.78
N TYR A 121 3.11 25.40 1.33
CA TYR A 121 3.95 25.00 2.46
C TYR A 121 5.42 24.94 2.03
N ASP A 122 6.31 25.47 2.87
CA ASP A 122 7.73 25.13 2.79
C ASP A 122 7.86 23.61 2.90
N SER A 123 8.68 22.99 2.04
CA SER A 123 8.85 21.54 2.03
C SER A 123 10.31 21.15 1.91
N TRP A 124 10.65 19.98 2.45
CA TRP A 124 11.95 19.35 2.29
C TRP A 124 11.76 17.83 2.12
N THR A 125 12.83 17.16 1.70
CA THR A 125 12.88 15.70 1.61
C THR A 125 13.93 15.20 2.59
N ASP A 126 13.61 14.19 3.39
CA ASP A 126 14.57 13.58 4.32
C ASP A 126 15.46 12.53 3.64
N ASP A 127 16.43 12.00 4.38
CA ASP A 127 17.37 10.97 3.88
C ASP A 127 16.68 9.66 3.47
N LEU A 128 15.42 9.46 3.85
CA LEU A 128 14.60 8.31 3.48
C LEU A 128 13.72 8.59 2.24
N GLY A 129 13.86 9.77 1.64
CA GLY A 129 13.11 10.19 0.46
C GLY A 129 11.67 10.62 0.75
N VAL A 130 11.29 10.81 2.02
CA VAL A 130 9.94 11.25 2.40
C VAL A 130 9.85 12.76 2.26
N LYS A 131 8.85 13.23 1.49
CA LYS A 131 8.58 14.67 1.35
C LYS A 131 7.73 15.17 2.52
N TRP A 132 8.29 16.12 3.24
CA TRP A 132 7.69 16.80 4.38
C TRP A 132 7.24 18.20 4.03
N PHE A 133 6.15 18.64 4.65
CA PHE A 133 5.58 19.98 4.53
C PHE A 133 5.58 20.61 5.92
N LYS A 134 6.23 21.77 6.08
CA LYS A 134 6.23 22.52 7.34
C LYS A 134 4.81 22.93 7.69
N GLU A 135 4.38 22.63 8.90
CA GLU A 135 3.08 23.01 9.42
C GLU A 135 3.15 22.96 10.95
N ASP A 136 3.08 24.13 11.58
CA ASP A 136 2.97 24.21 13.03
C ASP A 136 1.50 24.04 13.43
N GLY A 137 1.23 23.08 14.31
CA GLY A 137 -0.12 22.86 14.79
C GLY A 137 -0.19 22.00 16.04
N LYS A 138 -1.42 21.79 16.50
CA LYS A 138 -1.75 20.86 17.58
C LYS A 138 -2.65 19.76 17.05
N PHE A 139 -2.43 18.54 17.51
CA PHE A 139 -3.25 17.39 17.19
C PHE A 139 -3.70 16.71 18.47
N THR A 140 -5.01 16.55 18.63
CA THR A 140 -5.63 15.87 19.77
C THR A 140 -6.17 14.52 19.32
N ILE A 141 -5.73 13.44 19.95
CA ILE A 141 -6.16 12.08 19.62
C ILE A 141 -7.61 11.86 20.05
N THR A 142 -8.47 11.37 19.15
CA THR A 142 -9.90 11.12 19.45
C THR A 142 -10.28 9.64 19.43
N VAL A 143 -9.45 8.76 18.87
CA VAL A 143 -9.67 7.30 18.85
C VAL A 143 -9.41 6.67 20.23
N ASN A 144 -10.22 5.69 20.63
CA ASN A 144 -10.18 5.11 21.98
C ASN A 144 -8.96 4.22 22.21
N GLU A 145 -8.45 3.61 21.14
CA GLU A 145 -7.30 2.70 21.12
C GLU A 145 -5.96 3.45 21.34
N GLY A 146 -5.99 4.78 21.27
CA GLY A 146 -4.77 5.58 21.21
C GLY A 146 -4.02 5.42 19.88
N ILE A 147 -2.86 6.05 19.77
CA ILE A 147 -2.02 6.00 18.57
C ILE A 147 -0.57 5.75 18.93
N VAL A 148 0.07 4.85 18.18
CA VAL A 148 1.49 4.51 18.35
C VAL A 148 2.38 5.62 17.79
N LEU A 149 3.14 6.27 18.66
CA LEU A 149 4.23 7.18 18.31
C LEU A 149 5.49 6.38 17.94
N ARG A 150 6.19 6.78 16.88
CA ARG A 150 7.31 6.01 16.33
C ARG A 150 8.54 6.85 16.00
N TRP A 151 9.67 6.18 15.77
CA TRP A 151 10.94 6.79 15.37
C TRP A 151 11.05 7.12 13.87
N GLY A 152 10.07 6.71 13.05
CA GLY A 152 9.99 7.11 11.64
C GLY A 152 8.54 7.18 11.15
N ALA A 153 8.32 7.90 10.06
CA ALA A 153 7.03 8.01 9.38
C ALA A 153 6.68 6.74 8.55
N THR A 154 6.74 5.59 9.21
CA THR A 154 6.45 4.26 8.67
C THR A 154 6.05 3.33 9.80
N THR A 155 5.11 2.40 9.54
CA THR A 155 4.66 1.39 10.49
C THR A 155 5.73 0.33 10.81
N ASN A 156 6.79 0.24 10.00
CA ASN A 156 7.95 -0.63 10.23
C ASN A 156 8.96 -0.04 11.23
N SER A 157 8.86 1.25 11.55
CA SER A 157 9.78 1.89 12.49
C SER A 157 9.47 1.49 13.94
N THR A 158 10.52 1.48 14.76
CA THR A 158 10.43 1.17 16.19
C THR A 158 9.46 2.10 16.91
N LYS A 159 8.67 1.53 17.83
CA LYS A 159 7.71 2.25 18.67
C LYS A 159 8.45 3.06 19.74
N ILE A 160 8.03 4.31 19.95
CA ILE A 160 8.46 5.15 21.07
C ILE A 160 7.51 4.92 22.25
N ALA A 161 6.20 5.09 21.99
CA ALA A 161 5.15 4.99 22.99
C ALA A 161 3.79 4.76 22.31
N VAL A 162 2.77 4.41 23.10
CA VAL A 162 1.37 4.51 22.69
C VAL A 162 0.77 5.71 23.41
N LEU A 163 0.26 6.68 22.65
CA LEU A 163 -0.37 7.88 23.19
C LEU A 163 -1.88 7.63 23.30
N PRO A 164 -2.48 7.73 24.50
CA PRO A 164 -3.90 7.47 24.69
C PRO A 164 -4.77 8.56 24.06
N LYS A 165 -6.08 8.28 23.96
CA LYS A 165 -7.12 9.27 23.68
C LYS A 165 -6.92 10.54 24.52
N ASP A 166 -7.27 11.68 23.94
CA ASP A 166 -7.17 13.02 24.54
C ASP A 166 -5.73 13.53 24.75
N SER A 167 -4.71 12.75 24.35
CA SER A 167 -3.34 13.27 24.25
C SER A 167 -3.26 14.38 23.21
N VAL A 168 -2.58 15.47 23.56
CA VAL A 168 -2.33 16.62 22.69
C VAL A 168 -0.88 16.65 22.26
N ILE A 169 -0.65 16.72 20.95
CA ILE A 169 0.67 16.68 20.32
C ILE A 169 0.89 17.97 19.56
N LYS A 170 1.95 18.71 19.91
CA LYS A 170 2.48 19.78 19.06
C LYS A 170 3.33 19.17 17.96
N TYR A 171 3.12 19.60 16.73
CA TYR A 171 3.89 19.16 15.57
C TYR A 171 4.34 20.36 14.75
N ASP A 172 5.41 20.16 13.97
CA ASP A 172 6.03 21.20 13.13
C ASP A 172 6.01 20.87 11.63
N ALA A 173 5.52 19.69 11.26
CA ALA A 173 5.35 19.26 9.88
C ALA A 173 4.46 18.04 9.73
N PHE A 174 4.01 17.81 8.50
CA PHE A 174 3.34 16.57 8.09
C PHE A 174 3.94 15.98 6.81
N CYS A 175 3.69 14.68 6.60
CA CYS A 175 4.01 13.99 5.35
C CYS A 175 2.97 12.92 5.01
N HIS A 176 3.01 12.46 3.76
CA HIS A 176 2.25 11.31 3.28
C HIS A 176 3.22 10.16 3.02
N SER A 177 3.09 9.06 3.76
CA SER A 177 4.02 7.93 3.68
C SER A 177 3.36 6.64 4.14
N GLY A 178 3.60 5.54 3.40
CA GLY A 178 3.14 4.20 3.78
C GLY A 178 1.63 4.08 4.00
N GLY A 179 0.82 4.81 3.23
CA GLY A 179 -0.64 4.79 3.34
C GLY A 179 -1.22 5.62 4.49
N TYR A 180 -0.42 6.44 5.18
CA TYR A 180 -0.87 7.30 6.27
C TYR A 180 -0.41 8.74 6.10
N VAL A 181 -1.13 9.65 6.75
CA VAL A 181 -0.64 11.02 7.00
C VAL A 181 0.03 11.05 8.36
N TRP A 182 1.31 11.40 8.38
CA TRP A 182 2.11 11.48 9.60
C TRP A 182 2.33 12.93 9.98
N ILE A 183 2.30 13.22 11.29
CA ILE A 183 2.82 14.47 11.84
C ILE A 183 4.17 14.22 12.51
N ARG A 184 5.06 15.22 12.46
CA ARG A 184 6.36 15.21 13.12
C ARG A 184 6.30 15.99 14.43
N GLN A 185 6.53 15.30 15.53
CA GLN A 185 6.61 15.87 16.88
C GLN A 185 8.08 16.17 17.22
N PRO A 186 8.47 17.46 17.37
CA PRO A 186 9.78 17.81 17.91
C PRO A 186 9.98 17.30 19.33
N ARG A 187 11.19 16.80 19.61
CA ARG A 187 11.65 16.32 20.93
C ARG A 187 12.99 16.97 21.27
N GLY A 188 13.45 16.76 22.51
CA GLY A 188 14.76 17.25 22.95
C GLY A 188 15.91 16.74 22.08
N ASN A 189 17.03 17.46 22.07
CA ASN A 189 18.26 17.08 21.36
C ASN A 189 18.10 16.89 19.84
N GLY A 190 17.19 17.63 19.20
CA GLY A 190 16.97 17.54 17.76
C GLY A 190 16.35 16.22 17.30
N GLN A 191 15.79 15.44 18.23
CA GLN A 191 15.08 14.20 17.92
C GLN A 191 13.63 14.47 17.55
N TYR A 192 13.01 13.50 16.85
CA TYR A 192 11.62 13.59 16.42
C TYR A 192 10.87 12.31 16.71
N GLY A 193 9.59 12.46 17.05
CA GLY A 193 8.60 11.37 17.04
C GLY A 193 7.64 11.56 15.87
N TYR A 194 7.11 10.47 15.35
CA TYR A 194 6.22 10.47 14.20
C TYR A 194 4.92 9.76 14.55
N LEU A 195 3.80 10.45 14.32
CA LEU A 195 2.48 9.96 14.70
C LEU A 195 1.58 9.88 13.45
N PRO A 196 1.01 8.71 13.13
CA PRO A 196 0.04 8.61 12.05
C PRO A 196 -1.29 9.19 12.54
N THR A 197 -1.89 10.06 11.75
CA THR A 197 -3.08 10.83 12.14
C THR A 197 -4.32 10.44 11.34
N GLY A 198 -4.19 9.46 10.46
CA GLY A 198 -5.21 9.03 9.53
C GLY A 198 -4.61 8.39 8.29
N GLU A 199 -5.47 7.80 7.47
CA GLU A 199 -5.10 7.17 6.22
C GLU A 199 -4.81 8.21 5.13
N SER A 200 -3.96 7.82 4.19
CA SER A 200 -3.67 8.57 2.99
C SER A 200 -3.72 7.70 1.73
N SER A 201 -4.34 8.24 0.68
CA SER A 201 -4.33 7.67 -0.67
C SER A 201 -4.11 8.78 -1.69
N GLY A 202 -3.25 8.54 -2.68
CA GLY A 202 -2.94 9.52 -3.74
C GLY A 202 -2.43 10.87 -3.23
N GLY A 203 -1.70 10.88 -2.10
CA GLY A 203 -1.20 12.11 -1.46
C GLY A 203 -2.30 12.95 -0.79
N LYS A 204 -3.49 12.38 -0.60
CA LYS A 204 -4.61 13.03 0.11
C LYS A 204 -4.95 12.26 1.37
N ARG A 205 -5.35 12.99 2.41
CA ARG A 205 -5.91 12.39 3.63
C ARG A 205 -7.28 11.80 3.30
N THR A 206 -7.53 10.56 3.69
CA THR A 206 -8.82 9.87 3.50
C THR A 206 -9.55 9.62 4.83
N SER A 207 -8.85 9.67 5.96
CA SER A 207 -9.45 9.62 7.29
C SER A 207 -8.68 10.46 8.31
N THR A 208 -9.29 10.71 9.47
CA THR A 208 -8.64 11.38 10.61
C THR A 208 -8.90 10.61 11.88
N TRP A 209 -7.87 10.47 12.72
CA TRP A 209 -7.93 9.79 14.02
C TRP A 209 -7.81 10.76 15.20
N GLY A 210 -7.99 12.04 14.90
CA GLY A 210 -7.95 13.13 15.85
C GLY A 210 -8.42 14.44 15.25
N LYS A 211 -8.25 15.49 16.03
CA LYS A 211 -8.62 16.88 15.70
C LYS A 211 -7.36 17.72 15.55
N PHE A 212 -7.30 18.53 14.49
CA PHE A 212 -6.24 19.51 14.24
C PHE A 212 -6.68 20.90 14.70
N GLU A 213 -5.76 21.66 15.29
CA GLU A 213 -5.93 23.03 15.79
C GLU A 213 -4.71 23.90 15.50
#